data_AF-A0ABD5VRV2-F1
#
_entry.id   AF-A0ABD5VRV2-F1
#
_cell.length_a   1.000
_cell.length_b   1.000
_cell.length_c   1.000
_cell.angle_alpha   90.00
_cell.angle_beta   90.00
_cell.angle_gamma   90.00
#
_symmetry.space_group_name_H-M   'P 1'
#
loop_
_entity.id
_entity.type
_entity.pdbx_description
1 polymer ?
#
loop_
_entity_poly.entity_id
_entity_poly.type
_entity_poly.pdbx_seq_one_letter_code
_entity_poly.pdbx_strand_id
1 'polypeptide(L)' 'MPESNRTVTASTEVSGDTADFLDVQAENHGTTRSKLLRRLVQHYRDAEENGLTCPHCKNEVLIDL' A
#
# COMPACT_ATOMS: atom_id res chain seq x y z
N MET A 1 14.08 17.91 -12.01
CA MET A 1 14.13 16.96 -13.15
C MET A 1 12.73 16.41 -13.34
N PRO A 2 12.14 16.38 -14.55
CA PRO A 2 10.83 15.78 -14.73
C PRO A 2 10.97 14.29 -14.50
N GLU A 3 10.27 13.80 -13.47
CA GLU A 3 10.20 12.40 -13.10
C GLU A 3 9.70 11.64 -14.34
N SER A 4 10.54 10.77 -14.89
CA SER A 4 10.17 9.98 -16.06
C SER A 4 9.00 9.09 -15.62
N ASN A 5 7.80 9.34 -16.15
CA ASN A 5 6.59 8.56 -15.86
C ASN A 5 6.69 7.18 -16.53
N ARG A 6 7.69 6.39 -16.11
CA ARG A 6 7.94 5.04 -16.59
C ARG A 6 7.06 4.10 -15.80
N THR A 7 5.94 3.75 -16.40
CA THR A 7 5.12 2.67 -15.86
C THR A 7 5.78 1.35 -16.24
N VAL A 8 6.13 0.53 -15.25
CA VAL A 8 6.68 -0.82 -15.46
C VAL A 8 5.64 -1.83 -14.96
N THR A 9 5.40 -2.86 -15.76
CA THR A 9 4.58 -4.00 -15.33
C THR A 9 5.40 -4.86 -14.38
N ALA A 10 4.88 -5.07 -13.17
CA ALA A 10 5.46 -5.94 -12.17
C ALA A 10 4.41 -6.96 -11.72
N SER A 11 4.88 -8.19 -11.47
CA SER A 11 4.07 -9.27 -10.92
C SER A 11 4.65 -9.65 -9.55
N THR A 12 3.76 -9.93 -8.61
CA THR A 12 4.11 -10.37 -7.25
C THR A 12 3.32 -11.62 -6.93
N GLU A 13 3.99 -12.60 -6.34
CA GLU A 13 3.33 -13.78 -5.77
C GLU A 13 2.70 -13.42 -4.43
N VAL A 14 1.42 -13.74 -4.28
CA VAL A 14 0.66 -13.64 -3.04
C VAL A 14 -0.18 -14.90 -2.88
N SER A 15 -0.54 -15.26 -1.65
CA SER A 15 -1.49 -16.35 -1.43
C SER A 15 -2.88 -16.01 -1.99
N GLY A 16 -3.69 -17.03 -2.27
CA GLY A 16 -5.07 -16.85 -2.76
C GLY A 16 -5.89 -15.94 -1.84
N ASP A 17 -5.91 -16.25 -0.55
CA ASP A 17 -6.62 -15.45 0.47
C ASP A 17 -6.16 -13.97 0.49
N THR A 18 -4.86 -13.73 0.25
CA THR A 18 -4.32 -12.37 0.18
C THR A 18 -4.78 -11.66 -1.09
N ALA A 19 -4.82 -12.36 -2.22
CA ALA A 19 -5.33 -11.81 -3.48
C ALA A 19 -6.81 -11.42 -3.34
N ASP A 20 -7.64 -12.32 -2.80
CA ASP A 20 -9.06 -12.09 -2.59
C ASP A 20 -9.31 -10.91 -1.65
N PHE A 21 -8.56 -10.84 -0.54
CA PHE A 21 -8.62 -9.69 0.36
C PHE A 21 -8.29 -8.37 -0.36
N LEU A 22 -7.21 -8.35 -1.15
CA LEU A 22 -6.79 -7.14 -1.87
C LEU A 22 -7.82 -6.72 -2.93
N ASP A 23 -8.47 -7.67 -3.61
CA ASP A 23 -9.51 -7.38 -4.59
C ASP A 23 -10.77 -6.81 -3.92
N VAL A 24 -11.24 -7.39 -2.81
CA VAL A 24 -12.35 -6.84 -2.02
C VAL A 24 -12.04 -5.42 -1.51
N GLN A 25 -10.83 -5.18 -0.99
CA GLN A 25 -10.46 -3.84 -0.55
C GLN A 25 -10.38 -2.84 -1.72
N ALA A 26 -9.91 -3.28 -2.89
CA ALA A 26 -9.88 -2.43 -4.06
C ALA A 26 -11.30 -1.98 -4.46
N GLU A 27 -12.27 -2.90 -4.44
CA GLU A 27 -13.69 -2.62 -4.68
C GLU A 27 -14.26 -1.65 -3.63
N ASN A 28 -14.05 -1.92 -2.34
CA ASN A 28 -14.52 -1.06 -1.24
C ASN A 28 -14.02 0.39 -1.36
N HIS A 29 -12.83 0.58 -1.92
CA HIS A 29 -12.21 1.88 -2.12
C HIS A 29 -12.41 2.46 -3.54
N GLY A 30 -13.22 1.80 -4.40
CA GLY A 30 -13.51 2.25 -5.77
C GLY A 30 -12.25 2.39 -6.62
N THR A 31 -11.28 1.49 -6.44
CA THR A 31 -9.97 1.55 -7.08
C THR A 31 -9.57 0.19 -7.66
N THR A 32 -8.44 0.12 -8.37
CA THR A 32 -7.88 -1.16 -8.83
C THR A 32 -6.88 -1.72 -7.82
N ARG A 33 -6.72 -3.04 -7.81
CA ARG A 33 -5.72 -3.74 -6.97
C ARG A 33 -4.32 -3.13 -7.13
N SER A 34 -3.87 -2.88 -8.36
CA SER A 34 -2.55 -2.29 -8.61
C SER A 34 -2.41 -0.89 -8.00
N LYS A 35 -3.49 -0.11 -7.94
CA LYS A 35 -3.47 1.26 -7.38
C LYS A 35 -3.53 1.22 -5.85
N LEU A 36 -4.25 0.24 -5.28
CA LEU A 36 -4.23 -0.06 -3.86
C LEU A 36 -2.82 -0.48 -3.41
N LEU A 37 -2.18 -1.43 -4.11
CA LEU A 37 -0.83 -1.89 -3.81
C LEU A 37 0.20 -0.75 -3.85
N ARG A 38 0.13 0.15 -4.85
CA ARG A 38 1.01 1.33 -4.90
C ARG A 38 0.85 2.24 -3.68
N ARG A 39 -0.39 2.44 -3.20
CA ARG A 39 -0.65 3.21 -1.99
C ARG A 39 -0.11 2.54 -0.75
N LEU A 40 -0.26 1.22 -0.64
CA LEU A 40 0.30 0.44 0.47
C LEU A 40 1.83 0.49 0.50
N VAL A 41 2.49 0.34 -0.65
CA VAL A 41 3.95 0.45 -0.76
C VAL A 41 4.42 1.86 -0.39
N GLN A 42 3.73 2.90 -0.85
CA GLN A 42 4.06 4.27 -0.46
C GLN A 42 3.89 4.47 1.04
N HIS A 43 2.79 3.98 1.62
CA HIS A 43 2.54 4.09 3.05
C HIS A 43 3.59 3.35 3.89
N TYR A 44 3.99 2.15 3.46
CA TYR A 44 5.07 1.39 4.09
C TYR A 44 6.40 2.15 4.03
N ARG A 45 6.73 2.74 2.88
CA ARG A 45 7.95 3.55 2.76
C ARG A 45 7.92 4.79 3.66
N ASP A 46 6.80 5.51 3.66
CA ASP A 46 6.62 6.70 4.50
C ASP A 46 6.75 6.33 5.99
N ALA A 47 6.28 5.14 6.37
CA ALA A 47 6.40 4.58 7.70
C ALA A 47 7.85 4.24 8.09
N GLU A 48 8.64 3.64 7.19
CA GLU A 48 10.07 3.38 7.46
C GLU A 48 10.87 4.67 7.60
N GLU A 49 10.54 5.70 6.81
CA GLU A 49 11.26 6.98 6.82
C GLU A 49 10.86 7.88 8.01
N ASN A 50 9.60 7.86 8.44
CA ASN A 50 9.05 8.84 9.41
C ASN A 50 8.36 8.23 10.64
N GLY A 51 8.25 6.91 10.72
CA GLY A 51 7.40 6.20 11.68
C GLY A 51 5.92 6.23 11.27
N LEU A 52 5.16 5.21 11.67
CA LEU A 52 3.70 5.24 11.52
C LEU A 52 3.09 6.06 12.65
N THR A 53 2.23 7.00 12.29
CA THR A 53 1.37 7.70 13.26
C THR A 53 -0.09 7.41 12.96
N CYS A 54 -0.86 7.11 14.01
CA CYS A 54 -2.28 6.88 13.89
C CYS A 54 -2.96 8.20 13.47
N PRO A 55 -3.71 8.24 12.35
CA PRO A 55 -4.34 9.47 11.89
C PRO A 55 -5.41 9.99 12.86
N HIS A 56 -5.94 9.14 13.74
CA HIS A 56 -6.98 9.51 14.70
C HIS A 56 -6.42 10.07 16.01
N CYS A 57 -5.42 9.42 16.61
CA CYS A 57 -4.87 9.83 17.91
C CYS A 57 -3.45 10.39 17.86
N LYS A 58 -2.81 10.39 16.68
CA LYS A 58 -1.42 10.82 16.44
C LYS A 58 -0.35 10.08 17.23
N ASN A 59 -0.71 9.01 17.93
CA ASN A 59 0.24 8.15 18.61
C ASN A 59 1.01 7.33 17.56
N GLU A 60 2.25 6.97 17.91
CA GLU A 60 3.05 6.04 17.13
C GLU A 60 2.34 4.68 17.05
N VAL A 61 2.31 4.10 15.85
CA VAL A 61 1.80 2.75 15.62
C VAL A 61 3.00 1.86 15.39
N LEU A 62 3.23 0.94 16.33
CA LEU A 62 4.21 -0.12 16.17
C LEU A 62 3.51 -1.29 15.49
N ILE A 63 3.99 -1.67 14.31
CA ILE A 63 3.62 -2.93 13.66
C ILE A 63 4.73 -3.92 14.03
N ASP A 64 4.42 -4.85 14.91
CA ASP A 64 5.30 -5.99 15.24
C ASP A 64 5.00 -7.09 14.21
N LEU A 65 5.90 -7.28 13.23
CA LEU A 65 5.76 -8.23 12.11
C LEU A 65 6.54 -9.51 12.39
#